data_AF-A0A818TI20-F1
#
_entry.id   AF-A0A818TI20-F1
#
_cell.length_a   1.000
_cell.length_b   1.000
_cell.length_c   1.000
_cell.angle_alpha   90.00
_cell.angle_beta   90.00
_cell.angle_gamma   90.00
#
_symmetry.space_group_name_H-M   'P 1'
#
loop_
_entity.id
_entity.type
_entity.pdbx_description
1 polymer ?
#
loop_
_entity_poly.entity_id
_entity_poly.type
_entity_poly.pdbx_seq_one_letter_code
_entity_poly.pdbx_strand_id
1 'polypeptide(L)'
;MSYDPKYAQNKGKCKGHWKGTPLGSSYTGGVCWACSKGCAALSVLALKGLDPNKDNITYHLNDNADVIWSKAGYKKQESKIPSSFPCIAKLSNRQHYVILTGNADNKGYNAWDPSGGKVKTFDSKQIGPIFS
;
A
#
# COMPACT_ATOMS: atom_id res chain seq x y z
N MET A 1 -17.17 -3.60 18.51
CA MET A 1 -15.98 -4.46 18.30
C MET A 1 -14.83 -3.88 19.10
N SER A 2 -14.34 -4.61 20.10
CA SER A 2 -13.29 -4.14 21.02
C SER A 2 -11.92 -4.21 20.37
N TYR A 3 -11.14 -3.15 20.54
CA TYR A 3 -9.72 -3.09 20.17
C TYR A 3 -8.92 -4.03 21.09
N ASP A 4 -8.16 -4.97 20.51
CA ASP A 4 -7.22 -5.81 21.27
C ASP A 4 -5.84 -5.13 21.30
N PRO A 5 -5.38 -4.65 22.49
CA PRO A 5 -4.11 -3.95 22.64
C PRO A 5 -2.89 -4.79 22.25
N LYS A 6 -2.99 -6.13 22.17
CA LYS A 6 -1.87 -7.00 21.79
C LYS A 6 -1.35 -6.74 20.38
N TYR A 7 -2.20 -6.14 19.53
CA TYR A 7 -1.81 -5.77 18.17
C TYR A 7 -0.99 -4.50 18.11
N ALA A 8 -0.89 -3.69 19.17
CA ALA A 8 -0.07 -2.48 19.23
C ALA A 8 1.44 -2.83 19.31
N GLN A 9 2.01 -3.39 18.25
CA GLN A 9 3.44 -3.70 18.23
C GLN A 9 4.25 -2.47 17.83
N ASN A 10 5.14 -2.02 18.73
CA ASN A 10 6.02 -0.90 18.47
C ASN A 10 7.43 -1.18 19.02
N LYS A 11 8.34 -1.61 18.13
CA LYS A 11 9.80 -1.47 18.29
C LYS A 11 10.42 -1.15 16.93
N GLY A 12 10.28 0.08 16.43
CA GLY A 12 10.88 0.50 15.14
C GLY A 12 10.51 1.91 14.65
N LYS A 13 11.38 2.47 13.78
CA LYS A 13 11.48 3.85 13.23
C LYS A 13 10.27 4.36 12.42
N CYS A 14 9.05 3.99 12.79
CA CYS A 14 7.84 4.24 12.02
C CYS A 14 7.13 5.48 12.56
N LYS A 15 7.25 6.62 11.85
CA LYS A 15 6.54 7.87 12.17
C LYS A 15 5.38 8.05 11.18
N GLY A 16 4.18 8.30 11.69
CA GLY A 16 3.06 8.79 10.89
C GLY A 16 2.02 7.79 10.41
N HIS A 17 1.97 6.54 10.93
CA HIS A 17 0.85 5.61 10.66
C HIS A 17 0.54 4.69 11.85
N TRP A 18 -0.62 4.05 11.80
CA TRP A 18 -1.06 3.04 12.76
C TRP A 18 -0.05 1.89 12.85
N LYS A 19 0.16 1.40 14.06
CA LYS A 19 1.17 0.38 14.39
C LYS A 19 0.55 -0.96 14.73
N GLY A 20 -0.76 -1.07 14.60
CA GLY A 20 -1.47 -2.30 14.84
C GLY A 20 -1.29 -3.32 13.72
N THR A 21 -1.69 -4.56 14.00
CA THR A 21 -1.92 -5.59 13.00
C THR A 21 -3.44 -5.78 12.84
N PRO A 22 -4.00 -5.69 11.62
CA PRO A 22 -5.41 -5.98 11.37
C PRO A 22 -5.71 -7.47 11.62
N LEU A 23 -6.97 -7.75 12.00
CA LEU A 23 -7.45 -9.12 12.18
C LEU A 23 -7.30 -9.92 10.88
N GLY A 24 -7.01 -11.21 11.03
CA GLY A 24 -6.79 -12.15 9.92
C GLY A 24 -5.48 -11.97 9.14
N SER A 25 -4.65 -10.99 9.50
CA SER A 25 -3.31 -10.91 8.92
C SER A 25 -2.43 -12.07 9.39
N SER A 26 -1.72 -12.71 8.45
CA SER A 26 -0.67 -13.70 8.74
C SER A 26 0.66 -13.08 9.20
N TYR A 27 0.70 -11.76 9.47
CA TYR A 27 1.90 -11.06 9.88
C TYR A 27 2.32 -11.43 11.31
N THR A 28 3.54 -11.95 11.46
CA THR A 28 4.07 -12.49 12.73
C THR A 28 5.07 -11.57 13.46
N GLY A 29 5.34 -10.36 12.95
CA GLY A 29 6.10 -9.33 13.67
C GLY A 29 7.48 -8.97 13.09
N GLY A 30 8.25 -8.18 13.85
CA GLY A 30 9.59 -7.65 13.48
C GLY A 30 9.62 -6.15 13.16
N VAL A 31 8.51 -5.58 12.67
CA VAL A 31 8.24 -4.15 12.44
C VAL A 31 6.73 -3.91 12.59
N CYS A 32 6.20 -2.76 12.18
CA CYS A 32 4.75 -2.55 12.14
C CYS A 32 4.11 -3.28 10.93
N TRP A 33 2.85 -3.71 11.03
CA TRP A 33 2.15 -4.34 9.90
C TRP A 33 2.10 -3.43 8.67
N ALA A 34 1.79 -2.15 8.84
CA ALA A 34 1.68 -1.19 7.73
C ALA A 34 2.99 -1.11 6.91
N CYS A 35 4.12 -1.20 7.62
CA CYS A 35 5.47 -1.14 7.09
C CYS A 35 5.83 -2.40 6.28
N SER A 36 5.40 -3.57 6.77
CA SER A 36 5.75 -4.88 6.21
C SER A 36 4.77 -5.37 5.14
N LYS A 37 3.48 -5.16 5.36
CA LYS A 37 2.37 -5.77 4.60
C LYS A 37 1.33 -4.75 4.15
N GLY A 38 1.19 -3.61 4.83
CA GLY A 38 0.14 -2.63 4.56
C GLY A 38 0.43 -1.59 3.47
N CYS A 39 1.48 -1.76 2.66
CA CYS A 39 1.81 -0.82 1.57
C CYS A 39 0.63 -0.56 0.62
N ALA A 40 -0.21 -1.55 0.33
CA ALA A 40 -1.42 -1.36 -0.49
C ALA A 40 -2.41 -0.40 0.17
N ALA A 41 -2.71 -0.61 1.45
CA ALA A 41 -3.62 0.25 2.22
C ALA A 41 -3.06 1.66 2.34
N LEU A 42 -1.75 1.79 2.61
CA LEU A 42 -1.08 3.09 2.69
C LEU A 42 -1.12 3.83 1.35
N SER A 43 -0.94 3.15 0.21
CA SER A 43 -1.11 3.76 -1.12
C SER A 43 -2.54 4.29 -1.35
N VAL A 44 -3.56 3.52 -0.97
CA VAL A 44 -4.96 3.94 -1.06
C VAL A 44 -5.22 5.20 -0.24
N LEU A 45 -4.77 5.21 1.02
CA LEU A 45 -5.00 6.34 1.91
C LEU A 45 -4.27 7.60 1.45
N ALA A 46 -3.03 7.47 0.97
CA ALA A 46 -2.27 8.59 0.43
C ALA A 46 -2.96 9.23 -0.78
N LEU A 47 -3.47 8.44 -1.73
CA LEU A 47 -4.21 8.99 -2.88
C LEU A 47 -5.55 9.60 -2.51
N LYS A 48 -6.15 9.17 -1.39
CA LYS A 48 -7.39 9.72 -0.85
C LYS A 48 -7.18 10.92 0.08
N GLY A 49 -5.93 11.29 0.38
CA GLY A 49 -5.62 12.34 1.35
C GLY A 49 -6.06 12.00 2.77
N LEU A 50 -6.07 10.71 3.13
CA LEU A 50 -6.52 10.21 4.43
C LEU A 50 -5.35 9.86 5.34
N ASP A 51 -5.51 10.16 6.63
CA ASP A 51 -4.55 9.75 7.64
C ASP A 51 -4.50 8.22 7.77
N PRO A 52 -3.30 7.61 7.85
CA PRO A 52 -3.15 6.17 8.03
C PRO A 52 -3.36 5.76 9.50
N ASN A 53 -4.49 6.16 10.08
CA ASN A 53 -4.97 5.72 11.38
C ASN A 53 -5.67 4.35 11.28
N LYS A 54 -6.06 3.78 12.44
CA LYS A 54 -6.69 2.45 12.52
C LYS A 54 -7.96 2.36 11.68
N ASP A 55 -8.84 3.33 11.82
CA ASP A 55 -10.18 3.28 11.22
C ASP A 55 -10.09 3.35 9.71
N ASN A 56 -9.28 4.29 9.18
CA ASN A 56 -9.04 4.43 7.75
C ASN A 56 -8.36 3.18 7.16
N ILE A 57 -7.37 2.60 7.84
CA ILE A 57 -6.71 1.37 7.36
C ILE A 57 -7.72 0.22 7.32
N THR A 58 -8.36 -0.08 8.45
CA THR A 58 -9.27 -1.22 8.56
C THR A 58 -10.50 -1.08 7.68
N TYR A 59 -10.96 0.15 7.40
CA TYR A 59 -12.07 0.40 6.49
C TYR A 59 -11.82 -0.17 5.09
N HIS A 60 -10.58 -0.17 4.60
CA HIS A 60 -10.25 -0.65 3.26
C HIS A 60 -9.85 -2.12 3.17
N LEU A 61 -9.89 -2.87 4.28
CA LEU A 61 -9.43 -4.26 4.32
C LEU A 61 -10.59 -5.26 4.37
N ASN A 62 -10.35 -6.47 3.86
CA ASN A 62 -11.18 -7.65 4.10
C ASN A 62 -10.70 -8.41 5.36
N ASP A 63 -11.38 -9.51 5.65
CA ASP A 63 -11.10 -10.35 6.82
C ASP A 63 -9.71 -11.03 6.77
N ASN A 64 -9.03 -11.03 5.62
CA ASN A 64 -7.66 -11.54 5.45
C ASN A 64 -6.60 -10.43 5.50
N ALA A 65 -7.00 -9.20 5.86
CA ALA A 65 -6.18 -8.00 5.82
C ALA A 65 -5.66 -7.61 4.42
N ASP A 66 -6.35 -8.02 3.35
CA ASP A 66 -6.09 -7.55 1.99
C ASP A 66 -6.97 -6.35 1.63
N VAL A 67 -6.48 -5.49 0.74
CA VAL A 67 -7.25 -4.32 0.28
C VAL A 67 -8.45 -4.76 -0.56
N ILE A 68 -9.64 -4.27 -0.18
CA ILE A 68 -10.86 -4.36 -0.99
C ILE A 68 -10.81 -3.21 -2.02
N TRP A 69 -10.24 -3.48 -3.20
CA TRP A 69 -10.03 -2.47 -4.24
C TRP A 69 -11.32 -1.74 -4.65
N SER A 70 -12.44 -2.46 -4.77
CA SER A 70 -13.73 -1.86 -5.09
C SER A 70 -14.19 -0.84 -4.05
N LYS A 71 -13.99 -1.13 -2.75
CA LYS A 71 -14.29 -0.20 -1.64
C LYS A 71 -13.33 0.99 -1.61
N ALA A 72 -12.09 0.79 -2.07
CA ALA A 72 -11.13 1.86 -2.24
C ALA A 72 -11.41 2.74 -3.48
N GLY A 73 -12.33 2.32 -4.36
CA GLY A 73 -12.66 3.03 -5.60
C GLY A 73 -11.68 2.77 -6.75
N TYR A 74 -10.87 1.72 -6.66
CA TYR A 74 -9.90 1.35 -7.69
C TYR A 74 -10.26 0.02 -8.33
N LYS A 75 -9.98 -0.12 -9.62
CA LYS A 75 -10.14 -1.39 -10.34
C LYS A 75 -8.80 -1.83 -10.89
N LYS A 76 -8.57 -3.14 -10.89
CA LYS A 76 -7.39 -3.72 -11.55
C LYS A 76 -7.49 -3.47 -13.06
N GLN A 77 -6.48 -2.85 -13.64
CA GLN A 77 -6.37 -2.69 -15.08
C GLN A 77 -6.01 -4.02 -15.75
N GLU A 78 -6.55 -4.25 -16.95
CA GLU A 78 -6.17 -5.38 -17.80
C GLU A 78 -4.78 -5.17 -18.42
N SER A 79 -4.48 -3.91 -18.78
CA SER A 79 -3.19 -3.49 -19.28
C SER A 79 -2.16 -3.30 -18.16
N LYS A 80 -0.88 -3.51 -18.48
CA LYS A 80 0.26 -3.13 -17.62
C LYS A 80 0.77 -1.71 -17.90
N ILE A 81 0.04 -0.94 -18.71
CA ILE A 81 0.33 0.46 -19.00
C ILE A 81 -0.71 1.29 -18.26
N PRO A 82 -0.31 2.20 -17.35
CA PRO A 82 -1.24 3.09 -16.67
C PRO A 82 -2.04 3.93 -17.66
N SER A 83 -3.36 3.87 -17.58
CA SER A 83 -4.27 4.79 -18.30
C SER A 83 -4.23 6.23 -17.77
N SER A 84 -3.83 6.43 -16.51
CA SER A 84 -3.70 7.74 -15.87
C SER A 84 -2.71 7.69 -14.70
N PHE A 85 -2.27 8.87 -14.26
CA PHE A 85 -1.50 9.05 -13.03
C PHE A 85 -2.23 10.05 -12.11
N PRO A 86 -2.09 9.92 -10.77
CA PRO A 86 -1.40 8.83 -10.09
C PRO A 86 -2.25 7.53 -10.05
N CYS A 87 -1.59 6.38 -10.03
CA CYS A 87 -2.25 5.08 -9.90
C CYS A 87 -1.46 4.15 -8.97
N ILE A 88 -2.08 3.08 -8.47
CA ILE A 88 -1.42 2.13 -7.57
C ILE A 88 -0.90 0.95 -8.38
N ALA A 89 0.34 0.53 -8.15
CA ALA A 89 0.91 -0.64 -8.80
C ALA A 89 1.51 -1.61 -7.80
N LYS A 90 1.34 -2.91 -8.06
CA LYS A 90 2.07 -3.97 -7.36
C LYS A 90 3.41 -4.18 -8.06
N LEU A 91 4.50 -4.29 -7.31
CA LEU A 91 5.80 -4.67 -7.86
C LEU A 91 5.82 -6.16 -8.22
N SER A 92 6.39 -6.51 -9.37
CA SER A 92 6.32 -7.87 -9.93
C SER A 92 7.13 -8.90 -9.13
N ASN A 93 8.23 -8.48 -8.51
CA ASN A 93 9.19 -9.35 -7.82
C ASN A 93 8.98 -9.44 -6.30
N ARG A 94 7.99 -8.76 -5.73
CA ARG A 94 7.73 -8.76 -4.28
C ARG A 94 6.29 -8.39 -3.95
N GLN A 95 5.82 -8.79 -2.77
CA GLN A 95 4.51 -8.39 -2.25
C GLN A 95 4.57 -6.94 -1.71
N HIS A 96 4.75 -5.97 -2.62
CA HIS A 96 4.85 -4.55 -2.30
C HIS A 96 4.10 -3.70 -3.30
N TYR A 97 3.45 -2.65 -2.84
CA TYR A 97 2.69 -1.72 -3.66
C TYR A 97 3.29 -0.32 -3.58
N VAL A 98 3.21 0.41 -4.68
CA VAL A 98 3.71 1.78 -4.83
C VAL A 98 2.67 2.63 -5.55
N ILE A 99 2.81 3.94 -5.47
CA ILE A 99 2.01 4.88 -6.27
C ILE A 99 2.85 5.30 -7.47
N LEU A 100 2.43 4.98 -8.69
CA LEU A 100 3.03 5.54 -9.89
C LEU A 100 2.56 6.99 -10.03
N THR A 101 3.52 7.89 -10.25
CA THR A 101 3.32 9.35 -10.28
C THR A 101 3.54 9.95 -11.66
N GLY A 102 4.16 9.19 -12.58
CA GLY A 102 4.39 9.61 -13.96
C GLY A 102 5.35 8.68 -14.68
N ASN A 103 5.57 8.97 -15.96
CA ASN A 103 6.58 8.29 -16.78
C ASN A 103 7.99 8.74 -16.41
N ALA A 104 8.96 7.85 -16.55
CA ALA A 104 10.38 8.18 -16.58
C ALA A 104 10.91 8.05 -18.02
N ASP A 105 11.79 8.96 -18.44
CA ASP A 105 12.20 9.19 -19.83
C ASP A 105 12.69 7.94 -20.60
N ASN A 106 13.12 6.88 -19.91
CA ASN A 106 13.71 5.67 -20.52
C ASN A 106 13.04 4.34 -20.07
N LYS A 107 11.73 4.18 -20.31
CA LYS A 107 10.94 2.92 -20.15
C LYS A 107 10.58 2.51 -18.72
N GLY A 108 10.52 3.49 -17.82
CA GLY A 108 10.15 3.27 -16.42
C GLY A 108 9.03 4.18 -15.95
N TYR A 109 8.74 4.08 -14.67
CA TYR A 109 7.77 4.93 -13.98
C TYR A 109 8.40 5.52 -12.73
N ASN A 110 8.12 6.78 -12.47
CA ASN A 110 8.40 7.40 -11.18
C ASN A 110 7.34 6.93 -10.20
N ALA A 111 7.75 6.40 -9.05
CA ALA A 111 6.83 5.88 -8.06
C ALA A 111 7.19 6.31 -6.65
N TRP A 112 6.18 6.66 -5.88
CA TRP A 112 6.29 6.93 -4.45
C TRP A 112 6.05 5.67 -3.63
N ASP A 113 6.99 5.36 -2.72
CA ASP A 113 6.94 4.21 -1.83
C ASP A 113 6.25 4.58 -0.50
N PRO A 114 5.02 4.09 -0.24
CA PRO A 114 4.25 4.45 0.94
C PRO A 114 4.86 3.98 2.26
N SER A 115 5.74 2.97 2.25
CA SER A 115 6.39 2.46 3.46
C SER A 115 7.59 3.30 3.91
N GLY A 116 8.09 4.21 3.06
CA GLY A 116 9.30 4.99 3.32
C GLY A 116 9.26 6.46 2.87
N GLY A 117 8.18 6.89 2.21
CA GLY A 117 7.98 8.26 1.76
C GLY A 117 8.94 8.73 0.67
N LYS A 118 9.62 7.81 -0.02
CA LYS A 118 10.64 8.14 -1.03
C LYS A 118 10.10 7.90 -2.43
N VAL A 119 10.41 8.83 -3.34
CA VAL A 119 10.22 8.62 -4.77
C VAL A 119 11.40 7.81 -5.32
N LYS A 120 11.11 6.83 -6.17
CA LYS A 120 12.08 5.99 -6.87
C LYS A 120 11.59 5.74 -8.29
N THR A 121 12.52 5.50 -9.20
CA THR A 121 12.18 5.06 -10.55
C THR A 121 12.20 3.52 -10.61
N PHE A 122 11.19 2.93 -11.23
CA PHE A 122 11.11 1.50 -11.50
C PHE A 122 11.06 1.25 -13.00
N ASP A 123 11.77 0.23 -13.47
CA ASP A 123 11.64 -0.24 -14.86
C ASP A 123 10.21 -0.80 -15.07
N SER A 124 9.64 -0.60 -16.26
CA SER A 124 8.33 -1.17 -16.63
C SER A 124 8.21 -2.68 -16.35
N LYS A 125 9.29 -3.45 -16.47
CA LYS A 125 9.33 -4.89 -16.14
C LYS A 125 9.13 -5.19 -14.65
N GLN A 126 9.43 -4.23 -13.78
CA GLN A 126 9.22 -4.33 -12.33
C GLN A 126 7.80 -4.00 -11.92
N ILE A 127 6.98 -3.48 -12.84
CA ILE A 127 5.57 -3.16 -12.61
C ILE A 127 4.71 -4.38 -12.95
N GLY A 128 3.94 -4.81 -11.95
CA GLY A 128 2.94 -5.86 -12.05
C GLY A 128 1.55 -5.28 -12.30
N PRO A 129 0.52 -5.87 -11.66
CA PRO A 129 -0.85 -5.33 -11.73
C PRO A 129 -0.94 -3.85 -11.34
N ILE A 130 -1.73 -3.10 -12.11
CA ILE A 130 -2.05 -1.68 -11.88
C ILE A 130 -3.51 -1.56 -11.42
N PHE A 131 -3.77 -0.60 -10.54
CA PHE A 131 -5.08 -0.27 -10.00
C PHE A 131 -5.31 1.24 -10.15
N SER A 132 -6.41 1.61 -10.81
CA SER A 132 -6.83 2.99 -11.08
C SER A 132 -8.34 3.14 -10.97
#